data_AF-A0A355UI93-F1
#
_entry.id   AF-A0A355UI93-F1
#
_cell.length_a   1.000
_cell.length_b   1.000
_cell.length_c   1.000
_cell.angle_alpha   90.00
_cell.angle_beta   90.00
_cell.angle_gamma   90.00
#
_symmetry.space_group_name_H-M   'P 1'
#
loop_
_entity.id
_entity.type
_entity.pdbx_description
1 polymer ?
#
loop_
_entity_poly.entity_id
_entity_poly.type
_entity_poly.pdbx_seq_one_letter_code
_entity_poly.pdbx_strand_id
1 'polypeptide(L)'
;MIRQTLYFLFLFLSFGINAQTSNFDNYFEDNTLNLLCYHSGRKGLEYYTIDQTYITNQWAGSKTKLFDNTNLGVHRIEVYSNNGKTLVYSRNYCSLFEEWQTTAEAKNTCGNFEEVLRIPLPKEDVEIAFFSRDSLGNWYKIVSQKIEVKNTEFKTLNYKLYEPYKLNVSSEDISKKLDIVIVPAGYTQKDSLKMISDMKLFSDFFFSKPPFSEAKEKINI
;
A
#
# COMPACT_ATOMS: atom_id res chain seq x y z
N MET A 1 20.83 -28.64 -49.14
CA MET A 1 21.41 -28.79 -47.79
C MET A 1 21.49 -27.48 -46.99
N ILE A 2 21.52 -26.29 -47.58
CA ILE A 2 21.64 -25.01 -46.83
C ILE A 2 20.30 -24.50 -46.27
N ARG A 3 19.17 -24.95 -46.83
CA ARG A 3 17.83 -24.45 -46.47
C ARG A 3 17.23 -25.09 -45.22
N GLN A 4 17.72 -26.27 -44.80
CA GLN A 4 17.28 -26.94 -43.57
C GLN A 4 18.07 -26.49 -42.33
N THR A 5 19.31 -26.00 -42.51
CA THR A 5 20.15 -25.46 -41.43
C THR A 5 19.63 -24.12 -40.91
N LEU A 6 18.93 -23.33 -41.74
CA LEU A 6 18.34 -22.05 -41.34
C LEU A 6 17.16 -22.19 -40.37
N TYR A 7 16.40 -23.29 -40.45
CA TYR A 7 15.27 -23.53 -39.53
C TYR A 7 15.73 -23.93 -38.13
N PHE A 8 16.91 -24.56 -38.01
CA PHE A 8 17.49 -24.89 -36.72
C PHE A 8 18.04 -23.65 -35.99
N LEU A 9 18.48 -22.62 -36.73
CA LEU A 9 18.96 -21.37 -36.14
C LEU A 9 17.82 -20.47 -35.64
N PHE A 10 16.61 -20.60 -36.20
CA PHE A 10 15.43 -19.85 -35.74
C PHE A 10 14.73 -20.49 -34.54
N LEU A 11 14.91 -21.80 -34.31
CA LEU A 11 14.33 -22.52 -33.16
C LEU A 11 15.11 -22.32 -31.85
N PHE A 12 16.36 -21.87 -31.91
CA PHE A 12 17.16 -21.56 -30.71
C PHE A 12 17.00 -20.12 -30.20
N LEU A 13 16.34 -19.23 -30.96
CA LEU A 13 16.08 -17.85 -30.50
C LEU A 13 14.81 -17.72 -29.62
N SER A 14 14.01 -18.77 -29.49
CA SER A 14 12.70 -18.71 -28.81
C SER A 14 12.73 -19.11 -27.33
N PHE A 15 13.87 -19.54 -26.78
CA PHE A 15 13.98 -19.98 -25.37
C PHE A 15 14.46 -18.92 -24.38
N GLY A 16 14.65 -17.69 -24.85
CA GLY A 16 14.95 -16.54 -24.00
C GLY A 16 13.70 -15.73 -23.64
N ILE A 17 12.63 -16.36 -23.15
CA ILE A 17 11.62 -15.60 -22.39
C ILE A 17 12.34 -15.22 -21.10
N ASN A 18 12.94 -14.03 -21.12
CA ASN A 18 13.43 -13.37 -19.93
C ASN A 18 12.30 -13.45 -18.89
N ALA A 19 12.51 -14.24 -17.84
CA ALA A 19 11.99 -13.87 -16.54
C ALA A 19 12.63 -12.53 -16.23
N GLN A 20 12.05 -11.44 -16.74
CA GLN A 20 12.37 -10.11 -16.27
C GLN A 20 11.89 -10.12 -14.83
N THR A 21 12.81 -10.43 -13.91
CA THR A 21 12.58 -10.19 -12.49
C THR A 21 12.16 -8.73 -12.40
N SER A 22 10.92 -8.52 -11.99
CA SER A 22 10.41 -7.17 -11.83
C SER A 22 11.27 -6.47 -10.79
N ASN A 23 11.38 -5.14 -10.84
CA ASN A 23 12.08 -4.40 -9.78
C ASN A 23 11.53 -4.76 -8.38
N PHE A 24 10.26 -5.21 -8.31
CA PHE A 24 9.65 -5.77 -7.11
C PHE A 24 10.34 -7.04 -6.64
N ASP A 25 10.47 -8.06 -7.50
CA ASP A 25 11.00 -9.38 -7.12
C ASP A 25 12.47 -9.33 -6.67
N ASN A 26 13.20 -8.26 -7.00
CA ASN A 26 14.57 -8.07 -6.51
C ASN A 26 14.61 -7.72 -5.01
N TYR A 27 13.58 -7.08 -4.48
CA TYR A 27 13.57 -6.53 -3.12
C TYR A 27 12.47 -7.06 -2.21
N PHE A 28 11.38 -7.58 -2.79
CA PHE A 28 10.16 -7.88 -2.03
C PHE A 28 9.59 -9.27 -2.32
N GLU A 29 8.92 -9.82 -1.32
CA GLU A 29 8.05 -11.00 -1.41
C GLU A 29 6.60 -10.59 -1.63
N ASP A 30 5.77 -11.51 -2.14
CA ASP A 30 4.34 -11.27 -2.38
C ASP A 30 3.50 -11.38 -1.10
N ASN A 31 3.92 -10.63 -0.09
CA ASN A 31 3.26 -10.49 1.19
C ASN A 31 3.25 -9.00 1.56
N THR A 32 2.38 -8.63 2.48
CA THR A 32 2.35 -7.26 3.01
C THR A 32 2.97 -7.24 4.39
N LEU A 33 3.96 -6.37 4.61
CA LEU A 33 4.39 -5.96 5.93
C LEU A 33 3.54 -4.76 6.37
N ASN A 34 2.80 -4.94 7.47
CA ASN A 34 1.97 -3.90 8.06
C ASN A 34 2.72 -3.32 9.26
N LEU A 35 2.79 -2.00 9.31
CA LEU A 35 3.44 -1.22 10.36
C LEU A 35 2.33 -0.53 11.14
N LEU A 36 2.05 -1.03 12.34
CA LEU A 36 1.23 -0.31 13.30
C LEU A 36 2.09 0.78 13.92
N CYS A 37 1.75 2.02 13.66
CA CYS A 37 2.50 3.19 14.07
C CYS A 37 1.65 4.10 14.94
N TYR A 38 2.33 4.86 15.79
CA TYR A 38 1.76 6.04 16.42
C TYR A 38 2.36 7.29 15.82
N HIS A 39 1.49 8.13 15.28
CA HIS A 39 1.79 9.49 14.86
C HIS A 39 1.34 10.43 15.96
N SER A 40 2.32 11.03 16.64
CA SER A 40 2.09 11.79 17.86
C SER A 40 2.67 13.18 17.75
N GLY A 41 2.17 14.09 18.57
CA GLY A 41 2.72 15.44 18.66
C GLY A 41 1.64 16.49 18.73
N ARG A 42 2.00 17.71 18.35
CA ARG A 42 1.16 18.90 18.46
C ARG A 42 1.45 19.84 17.30
N LYS A 43 0.86 21.03 17.29
CA LYS A 43 1.15 22.02 16.24
C LYS A 43 2.64 22.36 16.18
N GLY A 44 3.27 22.10 15.04
CA GLY A 44 4.69 22.37 14.77
C GLY A 44 5.67 21.35 15.38
N LEU A 45 5.17 20.19 15.83
CA LEU A 45 5.98 19.14 16.43
C LEU A 45 5.39 17.77 16.13
N GLU A 46 6.19 16.89 15.55
CA GLU A 46 5.76 15.59 15.05
C GLU A 46 6.73 14.51 15.52
N TYR A 47 6.17 13.35 15.89
CA TYR A 47 6.87 12.15 16.30
C TYR A 47 6.25 10.95 15.62
N TYR A 48 7.08 9.97 15.30
CA TYR A 48 6.65 8.71 14.72
C TYR A 48 7.31 7.55 15.45
N THR A 49 6.50 6.57 15.86
CA THR A 49 6.97 5.34 16.50
C THR A 49 6.29 4.16 15.84
N ILE A 50 7.06 3.11 15.50
CA ILE A 50 6.49 1.83 15.10
C ILE A 50 6.25 1.03 16.38
N ASP A 51 4.98 0.71 16.67
CA ASP A 51 4.59 -0.08 17.83
C ASP A 51 4.68 -1.57 17.54
N GLN A 52 4.09 -2.01 16.41
CA GLN A 52 4.07 -3.41 16.02
C GLN A 52 4.26 -3.58 14.52
N THR A 53 4.83 -4.72 14.15
CA THR A 53 4.89 -5.17 12.76
C THR A 53 4.30 -6.56 12.62
N TYR A 54 3.54 -6.77 11.54
CA TYR A 54 2.91 -8.06 11.27
C TYR A 54 2.72 -8.29 9.77
N ILE A 55 2.69 -9.56 9.39
CA ILE A 55 2.55 -9.96 7.99
C ILE A 55 1.11 -10.36 7.70
N THR A 56 0.62 -9.92 6.54
CA THR A 56 -0.58 -10.47 5.90
C THR A 56 -0.25 -11.06 4.54
N ASN A 57 -1.04 -12.04 4.12
CA ASN A 57 -0.88 -12.69 2.82
C ASN A 57 -1.12 -11.70 1.68
N GLN A 58 -0.38 -11.90 0.59
CA GLN A 58 -0.48 -11.17 -0.67
C GLN A 58 -0.17 -9.66 -0.58
N TRP A 59 0.51 -9.14 -1.60
CA TRP A 59 0.64 -7.70 -1.80
C TRP A 59 -0.41 -7.23 -2.81
N ALA A 60 -1.42 -6.50 -2.31
CA ALA A 60 -2.48 -5.93 -3.14
C ALA A 60 -2.06 -4.64 -3.89
N GLY A 61 -0.93 -4.04 -3.52
CA GLY A 61 -0.45 -2.84 -4.20
C GLY A 61 0.24 -3.16 -5.53
N SER A 62 0.61 -2.10 -6.26
CA SER A 62 1.33 -2.26 -7.52
C SER A 62 2.71 -2.91 -7.33
N LYS A 63 3.01 -3.92 -8.14
CA LYS A 63 4.35 -4.54 -8.28
C LYS A 63 5.21 -3.87 -9.37
N THR A 64 4.65 -2.90 -10.10
CA THR A 64 5.33 -2.21 -11.21
C THR A 64 5.61 -0.73 -10.90
N LYS A 65 4.76 -0.09 -10.10
CA LYS A 65 4.93 1.31 -9.64
C LYS A 65 5.31 1.36 -8.17
N LEU A 66 6.56 1.04 -7.86
CA LEU A 66 7.08 0.99 -6.48
C LEU A 66 7.25 2.37 -5.84
N PHE A 67 7.46 3.40 -6.66
CA PHE A 67 7.63 4.77 -6.21
C PHE A 67 6.38 5.59 -6.49
N ASP A 68 5.93 6.35 -5.50
CA ASP A 68 4.88 7.33 -5.69
C ASP A 68 5.45 8.68 -6.12
N ASN A 69 5.29 8.98 -7.41
CA ASN A 69 5.76 10.21 -8.03
C ASN A 69 4.65 11.27 -8.19
N THR A 70 3.49 11.09 -7.57
CA THR A 70 2.37 12.04 -7.68
C THR A 70 2.67 13.38 -7.00
N ASN A 71 3.58 13.37 -6.03
CA ASN A 71 3.87 14.50 -5.14
C ASN A 71 2.62 15.05 -4.40
N LEU A 72 1.58 14.23 -4.26
CA LEU A 72 0.41 14.51 -3.45
C LEU A 72 0.64 14.06 -2.01
N GLY A 73 -0.27 14.42 -1.10
CA GLY A 73 -0.18 14.08 0.32
C GLY A 73 0.69 15.03 1.14
N VAL A 74 0.57 14.91 2.46
CA VAL A 74 1.32 15.68 3.47
C VAL A 74 2.37 14.83 4.20
N HIS A 75 2.24 13.51 4.13
CA HIS A 75 3.17 12.55 4.70
C HIS A 75 3.69 11.59 3.63
N ARG A 76 4.86 11.02 3.89
CA ARG A 76 5.47 10.02 3.02
C ARG A 76 6.21 8.99 3.84
N ILE A 77 6.07 7.73 3.42
CA ILE A 77 6.92 6.63 3.84
C ILE A 77 7.86 6.26 2.70
N GLU A 78 9.14 6.09 3.02
CA GLU A 78 10.17 5.61 2.11
C GLU A 78 10.88 4.39 2.72
N VAL A 79 11.14 3.39 1.89
CA VAL A 79 11.81 2.14 2.30
C VAL A 79 13.15 2.07 1.58
N TYR A 80 14.22 1.94 2.37
CA TYR A 80 15.59 1.89 1.90
C TYR A 80 16.23 0.53 2.17
N SER A 81 16.82 -0.08 1.14
CA SER A 81 17.64 -1.30 1.25
C SER A 81 19.14 -0.96 1.33
N ASN A 82 19.98 -1.99 1.46
CA ASN A 82 21.44 -1.87 1.49
C ASN A 82 21.96 -0.93 2.58
N ASN A 83 21.42 -1.06 3.81
CA ASN A 83 21.72 -0.19 4.95
C ASN A 83 21.45 1.29 4.64
N GLY A 84 20.23 1.60 4.17
CA GLY A 84 19.77 2.98 3.98
C GLY A 84 20.20 3.64 2.66
N LYS A 85 20.84 2.91 1.74
CA LYS A 85 21.48 3.50 0.55
C LYS A 85 20.62 3.51 -0.71
N THR A 86 19.67 2.58 -0.83
CA THR A 86 18.90 2.39 -2.06
C THR A 86 17.42 2.50 -1.76
N LEU A 87 16.76 3.53 -2.28
CA LEU A 87 15.31 3.66 -2.20
C LEU A 87 14.65 2.57 -3.05
N VAL A 88 13.81 1.74 -2.44
CA VAL A 88 13.17 0.58 -3.09
C VAL A 88 11.65 0.66 -3.13
N TYR A 89 11.04 1.50 -2.28
CA TYR A 89 9.60 1.76 -2.28
C TYR A 89 9.27 3.12 -1.68
N SER A 90 8.23 3.79 -2.18
CA SER A 90 7.68 5.00 -1.56
C SER A 90 6.18 5.15 -1.76
N ARG A 91 5.52 5.72 -0.75
CA ARG A 91 4.10 6.12 -0.81
C ARG A 91 3.86 7.41 -0.07
N ASN A 92 3.05 8.28 -0.68
CA ASN A 92 2.53 9.46 -0.02
C ASN A 92 1.12 9.20 0.53
N TYR A 93 0.75 9.93 1.58
CA TYR A 93 -0.57 9.83 2.22
C TYR A 93 -0.90 11.11 2.99
N CYS A 94 -2.15 11.18 3.47
CA CYS A 94 -2.61 12.13 4.50
C CYS A 94 -3.09 11.33 5.71
N SER A 95 -3.19 11.97 6.86
CA SER A 95 -3.67 11.31 8.07
C SER A 95 -4.55 12.22 8.92
N LEU A 96 -5.33 11.61 9.81
CA LEU A 96 -6.17 12.34 10.75
C LEU A 96 -5.35 13.20 11.72
N PHE A 97 -4.10 12.82 12.00
CA PHE A 97 -3.21 13.63 12.83
C PHE A 97 -2.94 15.00 12.19
N GLU A 98 -2.69 15.06 10.88
CA GLU A 98 -2.49 16.34 10.19
C GLU A 98 -3.74 17.23 10.26
N GLU A 99 -4.92 16.67 10.03
CA GLU A 99 -6.18 17.41 10.21
C GLU A 99 -6.31 17.92 11.65
N TRP A 100 -6.04 17.07 12.65
CA TRP A 100 -6.12 17.43 14.06
C TRP A 100 -5.11 18.52 14.46
N GLN A 101 -3.90 18.52 13.88
CA GLN A 101 -2.88 19.55 14.15
C GLN A 101 -3.35 20.97 13.76
N THR A 102 -4.34 21.10 12.88
CA THR A 102 -4.91 22.40 12.50
C THR A 102 -5.85 22.98 13.56
N THR A 103 -6.29 22.16 14.52
CA THR A 103 -7.25 22.55 15.55
C THR A 103 -6.65 23.46 16.62
N ALA A 104 -7.52 24.11 17.41
CA ALA A 104 -7.09 24.91 18.55
C ALA A 104 -6.49 24.05 19.67
N GLU A 105 -6.95 22.81 19.81
CA GLU A 105 -6.49 21.85 20.81
C GLU A 105 -4.99 21.56 20.67
N ALA A 106 -4.55 21.27 19.43
CA ALA A 106 -3.17 20.95 19.10
C ALA A 106 -2.16 22.07 19.41
N LYS A 107 -2.59 23.28 19.81
CA LYS A 107 -1.67 24.31 20.29
C LYS A 107 -1.06 23.96 21.65
N ASN A 108 -1.85 23.31 22.51
CA ASN A 108 -1.57 23.16 23.93
C ASN A 108 -1.50 21.70 24.40
N THR A 109 -1.94 20.74 23.60
CA THR A 109 -1.90 19.32 23.93
C THR A 109 -1.18 18.52 22.85
N CYS A 110 -0.70 17.34 23.22
CA CYS A 110 -0.19 16.36 22.26
C CYS A 110 -1.27 15.32 21.98
N GLY A 111 -1.54 15.07 20.70
CA GLY A 111 -2.36 13.96 20.22
C GLY A 111 -1.50 12.72 19.99
N ASN A 112 -2.15 11.56 19.97
CA ASN A 112 -1.54 10.28 19.66
C ASN A 112 -2.49 9.47 18.78
N PHE A 113 -2.16 9.35 17.50
CA PHE A 113 -3.02 8.75 16.49
C PHE A 113 -2.43 7.45 16.00
N GLU A 114 -3.25 6.42 15.97
CA GLU A 114 -2.87 5.12 15.43
C GLU A 114 -2.96 5.15 13.90
N GLU A 115 -1.92 4.67 13.23
CA GLU A 115 -1.87 4.54 11.78
C GLU A 115 -1.35 3.15 11.41
N VAL A 116 -1.93 2.54 10.37
CA VAL A 116 -1.42 1.28 9.81
C VAL A 116 -0.91 1.54 8.41
N LEU A 117 0.42 1.55 8.26
CA LEU A 117 1.06 1.70 6.96
C LEU A 117 1.38 0.32 6.38
N ARG A 118 1.15 0.17 5.07
CA ARG A 118 1.31 -1.09 4.36
C ARG A 118 2.41 -0.96 3.32
N ILE A 119 3.41 -1.82 3.41
CA ILE A 119 4.49 -1.92 2.41
C ILE A 119 4.60 -3.37 1.93
N PRO A 120 5.12 -3.63 0.72
CA PRO A 120 5.46 -4.98 0.32
C PRO A 120 6.55 -5.54 1.24
N LEU A 121 6.46 -6.82 1.58
CA LEU A 121 7.38 -7.47 2.53
C LEU A 121 8.80 -7.48 1.95
N PRO A 122 9.78 -6.81 2.58
CA PRO A 122 11.16 -6.85 2.10
C PRO A 122 11.79 -8.23 2.28
N LYS A 123 12.70 -8.62 1.39
CA LYS A 123 13.49 -9.87 1.51
C LYS A 123 14.67 -9.75 2.48
N GLU A 124 15.06 -8.51 2.79
CA GLU A 124 16.26 -8.14 3.53
C GLU A 124 15.89 -7.11 4.59
N ASP A 125 16.76 -6.91 5.57
CA ASP A 125 16.62 -5.80 6.52
C ASP A 125 16.57 -4.47 5.77
N VAL A 126 15.67 -3.59 6.21
CA VAL A 126 15.45 -2.27 5.59
C VAL A 126 15.47 -1.16 6.61
N GLU A 127 15.66 0.06 6.12
CA GLU A 127 15.44 1.28 6.88
C GLU A 127 14.16 1.96 6.37
N ILE A 128 13.24 2.24 7.28
CA ILE A 128 11.98 2.91 6.99
C ILE A 128 12.05 4.35 7.48
N ALA A 129 11.93 5.28 6.54
CA ALA A 129 11.97 6.70 6.82
C ALA A 129 10.58 7.32 6.68
N PHE A 130 10.19 8.11 7.67
CA PHE A 130 8.94 8.86 7.72
C PHE A 130 9.23 10.32 7.46
N PHE A 131 8.44 10.93 6.58
CA PHE A 131 8.57 12.32 6.17
C PHE A 131 7.24 13.04 6.31
N SER A 132 7.34 14.33 6.62
CA SER A 132 6.25 15.28 6.58
C SER A 132 6.58 16.43 5.66
N ARG A 133 5.56 17.19 5.31
CA ARG A 133 5.66 18.35 4.42
C ARG A 133 5.45 19.63 5.22
N ASP A 134 6.33 20.61 5.02
CA ASP A 134 6.15 21.94 5.61
C ASP A 134 5.10 22.77 4.86
N SER A 135 4.76 23.95 5.38
CA SER A 135 3.78 24.84 4.75
C SER A 135 4.21 25.42 3.39
N LEU A 136 5.50 25.29 3.03
CA LEU A 136 6.03 25.67 1.73
C LEU A 136 6.05 24.49 0.75
N GLY A 137 5.63 23.30 1.18
CA GLY A 137 5.59 22.10 0.37
C GLY A 137 6.89 21.29 0.37
N ASN A 138 7.89 21.65 1.19
CA ASN A 138 9.16 20.92 1.26
C ASN A 138 9.03 19.71 2.16
N TRP A 139 9.63 18.61 1.71
CA TRP A 139 9.72 17.38 2.51
C TRP A 139 10.84 17.49 3.53
N TYR A 140 10.54 17.10 4.77
CA TYR A 140 11.53 16.94 5.82
C TYR A 140 11.36 15.57 6.50
N LYS A 141 12.48 14.95 6.84
CA LYS A 141 12.48 13.65 7.51
C LYS A 141 12.16 13.84 9.00
N ILE A 142 11.17 13.12 9.50
CA ILE A 142 10.81 13.08 10.92
C ILE A 142 11.76 12.12 11.64
N VAL A 143 11.76 10.87 11.21
CA VAL A 143 12.54 9.79 11.83
C VAL A 143 12.84 8.70 10.81
N SER A 144 13.85 7.90 11.09
CA SER A 144 14.17 6.68 10.37
C SER A 144 14.36 5.54 11.34
N GLN A 145 13.82 4.35 11.04
CA GLN A 145 13.86 3.18 11.91
C GLN A 145 14.29 1.96 11.11
N LYS A 146 15.23 1.18 11.65
CA LYS A 146 15.63 -0.10 11.05
C LYS A 146 14.56 -1.15 11.35
N ILE A 147 14.13 -1.88 10.32
CA ILE A 147 13.33 -3.09 10.45
C ILE A 147 14.19 -4.28 10.11
N GLU A 148 14.41 -5.14 11.10
CA GLU A 148 15.03 -6.44 10.89
C GLU A 148 13.97 -7.37 10.32
N VAL A 149 14.24 -7.97 9.17
CA VAL A 149 13.30 -8.87 8.49
C VAL A 149 13.80 -10.30 8.58
N LYS A 150 15.08 -10.53 8.34
CA LYS A 150 15.67 -11.88 8.30
C LYS A 150 15.60 -12.63 9.62
N ASN A 151 15.70 -11.92 10.72
CA ASN A 151 15.77 -12.48 12.07
C ASN A 151 14.49 -12.24 12.89
N THR A 152 13.46 -11.67 12.26
CA THR A 152 12.20 -11.35 12.94
C THR A 152 11.17 -12.42 12.63
N GLU A 153 10.69 -13.09 13.68
CA GLU A 153 9.48 -13.89 13.60
C GLU A 153 8.26 -12.97 13.63
N PHE A 154 7.79 -12.56 12.46
CA PHE A 154 6.61 -11.70 12.38
C PHE A 154 5.37 -12.44 12.83
N LYS A 155 4.54 -11.75 13.60
CA LYS A 155 3.18 -12.22 13.90
C LYS A 155 2.42 -12.36 12.58
N THR A 156 1.95 -13.58 12.32
CA THR A 156 0.97 -13.82 11.26
C THR A 156 -0.42 -13.76 11.88
N LEU A 157 -1.28 -12.91 11.34
CA LEU A 157 -2.64 -12.77 11.85
C LEU A 157 -3.51 -13.93 11.36
N ASN A 158 -3.84 -14.84 12.28
CA ASN A 158 -4.79 -15.93 12.04
C ASN A 158 -6.23 -15.45 12.22
N TYR A 159 -6.66 -14.50 11.39
CA TYR A 159 -8.07 -14.13 11.33
C TYR A 159 -8.84 -15.10 10.45
N LYS A 160 -10.10 -15.36 10.83
CA LYS A 160 -11.03 -16.01 9.93
C LYS A 160 -11.27 -15.07 8.75
N LEU A 161 -10.81 -15.49 7.57
CA LEU A 161 -11.11 -14.79 6.34
C LEU A 161 -12.58 -15.03 5.99
N TYR A 162 -13.29 -13.95 5.69
CA TYR A 162 -14.63 -14.00 5.15
C TYR A 162 -14.55 -13.69 3.67
N GLU A 163 -15.31 -14.43 2.86
CA GLU A 163 -15.50 -14.07 1.47
C GLU A 163 -16.15 -12.68 1.39
N PRO A 164 -15.53 -11.71 0.70
CA PRO A 164 -16.10 -10.39 0.58
C PRO A 164 -17.36 -10.45 -0.29
N TYR A 165 -18.32 -9.57 -0.01
CA TYR A 165 -19.44 -9.36 -0.91
C TYR A 165 -18.96 -8.57 -2.14
N LYS A 166 -18.69 -9.27 -3.23
CA LYS A 166 -18.15 -8.70 -4.48
C LYS A 166 -19.22 -7.83 -5.16
N LEU A 167 -19.00 -6.52 -5.24
CA LEU A 167 -19.90 -5.56 -5.90
C LEU A 167 -19.47 -5.30 -7.34
N ASN A 168 -18.16 -5.29 -7.61
CA ASN A 168 -17.60 -5.22 -8.95
C ASN A 168 -16.31 -6.02 -9.03
N VAL A 169 -16.23 -6.95 -9.99
CA VAL A 169 -15.06 -7.81 -10.19
C VAL A 169 -14.46 -7.52 -11.56
N SER A 170 -13.36 -6.79 -11.58
CA SER A 170 -12.59 -6.54 -12.80
C SER A 170 -11.51 -7.60 -13.05
N SER A 171 -10.94 -8.17 -11.98
CA SER A 171 -9.91 -9.21 -12.06
C SER A 171 -9.79 -9.93 -10.72
N GLU A 172 -9.55 -11.23 -10.74
CA GLU A 172 -9.19 -11.99 -9.53
C GLU A 172 -7.72 -11.76 -9.11
N ASP A 173 -6.88 -11.22 -10.00
CA ASP A 173 -5.52 -10.76 -9.66
C ASP A 173 -5.56 -9.32 -9.11
N ILE A 174 -5.56 -9.23 -7.78
CA ILE A 174 -5.65 -7.98 -6.99
C ILE A 174 -4.43 -7.06 -7.17
N SER A 175 -3.29 -7.56 -7.68
CA SER A 175 -2.09 -6.72 -7.86
C SER A 175 -2.15 -5.86 -9.14
N LYS A 176 -3.15 -6.11 -10.00
CA LYS A 176 -3.28 -5.48 -11.33
C LYS A 176 -4.40 -4.44 -11.43
N LYS A 177 -5.27 -4.36 -10.42
CA LYS A 177 -6.43 -3.47 -10.40
C LYS A 177 -6.34 -2.53 -9.20
N LEU A 178 -7.23 -1.54 -9.15
CA LEU A 178 -7.47 -0.79 -7.93
C LEU A 178 -8.50 -1.56 -7.10
N ASP A 179 -8.10 -2.10 -5.96
CA ASP A 179 -8.99 -2.79 -5.03
C ASP A 179 -9.48 -1.83 -3.95
N ILE A 180 -10.80 -1.63 -3.90
CA ILE A 180 -11.47 -0.77 -2.92
C ILE A 180 -12.31 -1.66 -2.01
N VAL A 181 -12.06 -1.60 -0.70
CA VAL A 181 -12.87 -2.32 0.28
C VAL A 181 -13.85 -1.34 0.93
N ILE A 182 -15.14 -1.67 0.89
CA ILE A 182 -16.17 -0.96 1.65
C ILE A 182 -16.38 -1.68 2.97
N VAL A 183 -16.11 -0.99 4.09
CA VAL A 183 -16.34 -1.52 5.44
C VAL A 183 -17.62 -0.90 5.99
N PRO A 184 -18.73 -1.66 6.09
CA PRO A 184 -19.96 -1.14 6.68
C PRO A 184 -19.80 -0.94 8.18
N ALA A 185 -20.21 0.23 8.68
CA ALA A 185 -20.16 0.57 10.10
C ALA A 185 -21.56 0.95 10.61
N GLY A 186 -21.90 0.53 11.83
CA GLY A 186 -23.17 0.87 12.48
C GLY A 186 -24.37 -0.01 12.09
N TYR A 187 -24.17 -1.13 11.41
CA TYR A 187 -25.23 -2.09 11.04
C TYR A 187 -25.29 -3.25 12.04
N THR A 188 -26.49 -3.63 12.45
CA THR A 188 -26.70 -4.88 13.19
C THR A 188 -26.93 -6.05 12.23
N GLN A 189 -26.94 -7.29 12.74
CA GLN A 189 -27.24 -8.46 11.92
C GLN A 189 -28.63 -8.39 11.24
N LYS A 190 -29.60 -7.73 11.90
CA LYS A 190 -30.96 -7.53 11.36
C LYS A 190 -30.96 -6.56 10.17
N ASP A 191 -29.95 -5.69 10.08
CA ASP A 191 -29.82 -4.70 9.01
C ASP A 191 -29.05 -5.23 7.80
N SER A 192 -28.74 -6.54 7.74
CA SER A 192 -27.91 -7.13 6.68
C SER A 192 -28.40 -6.82 5.25
N LEU A 193 -29.70 -6.89 5.00
CA LEU A 193 -30.27 -6.52 3.68
C LEU A 193 -30.13 -5.02 3.39
N LYS A 194 -30.32 -4.16 4.39
CA LYS A 194 -30.12 -2.72 4.28
C LYS A 194 -28.64 -2.40 4.00
N MET A 195 -27.73 -3.03 4.74
CA MET A 195 -26.28 -2.91 4.57
C MET A 195 -25.86 -3.25 3.13
N ILE A 196 -26.33 -4.38 2.59
CA ILE A 196 -26.03 -4.77 1.21
C ILE A 196 -26.60 -3.74 0.22
N SER A 197 -27.82 -3.27 0.44
CA SER A 197 -28.44 -2.23 -0.39
C SER A 197 -27.65 -0.92 -0.37
N ASP A 198 -27.17 -0.48 0.79
CA ASP A 198 -26.42 0.76 0.95
C ASP A 198 -25.03 0.67 0.30
N MET A 199 -24.35 -0.48 0.44
CA MET A 199 -23.08 -0.74 -0.26
C MET A 199 -23.27 -0.75 -1.79
N LYS A 200 -24.35 -1.35 -2.29
CA LYS A 200 -24.68 -1.34 -3.72
C LYS A 200 -24.99 0.07 -4.21
N LEU A 201 -25.78 0.83 -3.45
CA LEU A 201 -26.10 2.22 -3.78
C LEU A 201 -24.83 3.07 -3.90
N PHE A 202 -23.88 2.91 -2.97
CA PHE A 202 -22.59 3.59 -3.05
C PHE A 202 -21.80 3.18 -4.29
N SER A 203 -21.67 1.87 -4.56
CA SER A 203 -20.92 1.36 -5.71
C SER A 203 -21.51 1.83 -7.05
N ASP A 204 -22.84 1.79 -7.19
CA ASP A 204 -23.55 2.29 -8.37
C ASP A 204 -23.31 3.80 -8.57
N PHE A 205 -23.36 4.58 -7.49
CA PHE A 205 -23.07 6.01 -7.55
C PHE A 205 -21.61 6.28 -7.91
N PHE A 206 -20.66 5.56 -7.31
CA PHE A 206 -19.23 5.65 -7.61
C PHE A 206 -18.96 5.45 -9.10
N PHE A 207 -19.53 4.40 -9.71
CA PHE A 207 -19.40 4.12 -11.14
C PHE A 207 -20.30 4.98 -12.05
N SER A 208 -21.11 5.89 -11.50
CA SER A 208 -21.89 6.85 -12.29
C SER A 208 -21.10 8.11 -12.68
N LYS A 209 -19.91 8.30 -12.10
CA LYS A 209 -19.11 9.54 -12.25
C LYS A 209 -17.80 9.28 -12.99
N PRO A 210 -17.47 10.06 -14.03
CA PRO A 210 -16.11 10.08 -14.56
C PRO A 210 -15.11 10.56 -13.50
N PRO A 211 -13.86 10.05 -13.49
CA PRO A 211 -13.31 9.06 -14.42
C PRO A 211 -13.66 7.59 -14.03
N PHE A 212 -14.34 7.36 -12.91
CA PHE A 212 -14.61 6.01 -12.40
C PHE A 212 -15.56 5.21 -13.30
N SER A 213 -16.57 5.86 -13.89
CA SER A 213 -17.46 5.24 -14.88
C SER A 213 -16.71 4.65 -16.07
N GLU A 214 -15.63 5.29 -16.51
CA GLU A 214 -14.78 4.85 -17.63
C GLU A 214 -13.72 3.83 -17.20
N ALA A 215 -13.43 3.76 -15.89
CA ALA A 215 -12.43 2.90 -15.30
C ALA A 215 -13.02 1.66 -14.61
N LYS A 216 -14.30 1.33 -14.81
CA LYS A 216 -14.97 0.19 -14.16
C LYS A 216 -14.23 -1.14 -14.37
N GLU A 217 -13.69 -1.37 -15.57
CA GLU A 217 -12.85 -2.52 -15.93
C GLU A 217 -11.40 -2.44 -15.38
N LYS A 218 -11.13 -1.54 -14.43
CA LYS A 218 -9.83 -1.36 -13.77
C LYS A 218 -9.94 -1.39 -12.24
N ILE A 219 -11.14 -1.51 -11.69
CA ILE A 219 -11.41 -1.35 -10.26
C ILE A 219 -12.17 -2.58 -9.74
N ASN A 220 -11.71 -3.16 -8.65
CA ASN A 220 -12.45 -4.13 -7.87
C ASN A 220 -13.11 -3.40 -6.69
N ILE A 221 -14.37 -3.73 -6.38
CA ILE A 221 -15.08 -3.30 -5.18
C ILE A 221 -15.74 -4.51 -4.51
#